data_AF-A0A257NRP5-F1
#
_entry.id   AF-A0A257NRP5-F1
#
_cell.length_a   1.000
_cell.length_b   1.000
_cell.length_c   1.000
_cell.angle_alpha   90.00
_cell.angle_beta   90.00
_cell.angle_gamma   90.00
#
_symmetry.space_group_name_H-M   'P 1'
#
loop_
_entity.id
_entity.type
_entity.pdbx_description
1 polymer ?
#
loop_
_entity_poly.entity_id
_entity_poly.type
_entity_poly.pdbx_seq_one_letter_code
_entity_poly.pdbx_strand_id
1 'polypeptide(L)'
;MPDEQLIHNLEHGGIWISYLGVDDPTKSALEKIAKSQSKVVIEPRAKNDSPIILASWGRLLKLEKFDEQSVLDFMKANRNQSPEPFAQ
;
A
#
# COMPACT_ATOMS: atom_id res chain seq x y z
N MET A 1 -7.80 0.18 -10.07
CA MET A 1 -8.38 -1.18 -10.19
C MET A 1 -9.79 -1.16 -9.59
N PRO A 2 -10.64 -2.16 -9.86
CA PRO A 2 -11.87 -2.34 -9.09
C PRO A 2 -11.55 -2.54 -7.60
N ASP A 3 -12.40 -2.05 -6.70
CA ASP A 3 -12.17 -2.12 -5.25
C ASP A 3 -12.16 -3.59 -4.77
N GLU A 4 -12.90 -4.49 -5.43
CA GLU A 4 -12.94 -5.93 -5.14
C GLU A 4 -11.57 -6.60 -5.33
N GLN A 5 -10.84 -6.23 -6.39
CA GLN A 5 -9.51 -6.78 -6.66
C GLN A 5 -8.49 -6.33 -5.62
N LEU A 6 -8.64 -5.09 -5.12
CA LEU A 6 -7.81 -4.55 -4.06
C LEU A 6 -8.08 -5.28 -2.74
N ILE A 7 -9.35 -5.46 -2.38
CA ILE A 7 -9.76 -6.19 -1.17
C ILE A 7 -9.20 -7.62 -1.20
N HIS A 8 -9.33 -8.31 -2.33
CA HIS A 8 -8.79 -9.67 -2.51
C HIS A 8 -7.26 -9.70 -2.32
N ASN A 9 -6.52 -8.70 -2.84
CA ASN A 9 -5.08 -8.57 -2.57
C ASN A 9 -4.78 -8.42 -1.07
N LEU A 10 -5.61 -7.69 -0.32
CA LEU A 10 -5.44 -7.53 1.13
C LEU A 10 -5.76 -8.83 1.89
N GLU A 11 -6.79 -9.58 1.50
CA GLU A 11 -7.14 -10.89 2.07
C GLU A 11 -5.98 -11.89 1.99
N HIS A 12 -5.21 -11.82 0.92
CA HIS A 12 -4.01 -12.63 0.69
C HIS A 12 -2.72 -12.04 1.27
N GLY A 13 -2.84 -11.04 2.15
CA GLY A 13 -1.73 -10.46 2.89
C GLY A 13 -0.89 -9.48 2.08
N GLY A 14 -1.46 -8.96 1.00
CA GLY A 14 -0.88 -7.90 0.20
C GLY A 14 -1.00 -6.53 0.86
N ILE A 15 -0.23 -5.59 0.32
CA ILE A 15 -0.25 -4.18 0.70
C ILE A 15 -0.79 -3.38 -0.48
N TRP A 16 -1.61 -2.39 -0.19
CA TRP A 16 -2.04 -1.42 -1.17
C TRP A 16 -1.55 -0.02 -0.78
N ILE A 17 -0.75 0.57 -1.64
CA ILE A 17 -0.25 1.93 -1.54
C ILE A 17 -1.10 2.79 -2.48
N SER A 18 -1.85 3.72 -1.93
CA SER A 18 -2.61 4.71 -2.70
C SER A 18 -2.09 6.11 -2.42
N TYR A 19 -2.11 6.97 -3.44
CA TYR A 19 -1.62 8.34 -3.30
C TYR A 19 -2.49 9.37 -4.03
N LEU A 20 -2.43 10.62 -3.57
CA LEU A 20 -3.12 11.76 -4.15
C LEU A 20 -2.28 13.03 -4.01
N GLY A 21 -2.04 13.73 -5.12
CA GLY A 21 -1.40 15.04 -5.11
C GLY A 21 0.07 15.06 -4.65
N VAL A 22 0.77 13.93 -4.74
CA VAL A 22 2.21 13.84 -4.42
C VAL A 22 3.06 14.31 -5.60
N ASP A 23 4.28 14.76 -5.32
CA ASP A 23 5.27 15.15 -6.32
C ASP A 23 5.92 13.93 -7.01
N ASP A 24 6.51 14.15 -8.19
CA ASP A 24 7.13 13.10 -9.01
C ASP A 24 8.24 12.30 -8.28
N PRO A 25 9.11 12.94 -7.45
CA PRO A 25 10.08 12.21 -6.63
C PRO A 25 9.41 11.24 -5.65
N THR A 26 8.38 11.67 -4.92
CA THR A 26 7.62 10.82 -4.00
C THR A 26 6.96 9.67 -4.73
N LYS A 27 6.28 9.96 -5.85
CA LYS A 27 5.65 8.93 -6.69
C LYS A 27 6.67 7.89 -7.13
N SER A 28 7.83 8.33 -7.63
CA SER A 28 8.91 7.44 -8.08
C SER A 28 9.45 6.57 -6.95
N ALA A 29 9.58 7.12 -5.73
CA ALA A 29 10.01 6.37 -4.56
C ALA A 29 8.99 5.29 -4.16
N LEU A 30 7.71 5.64 -4.09
CA LEU A 30 6.62 4.70 -3.80
C LEU A 30 6.55 3.57 -4.86
N GLU A 31 6.68 3.91 -6.14
CA GLU A 31 6.71 2.91 -7.22
C GLU A 31 7.90 1.98 -7.13
N LYS A 32 9.09 2.50 -6.79
CA LYS A 32 10.31 1.69 -6.60
C LYS A 32 10.13 0.70 -5.45
N ILE A 33 9.57 1.17 -4.33
CA ILE A 33 9.25 0.33 -3.18
C ILE A 33 8.27 -0.77 -3.58
N ALA A 34 7.15 -0.41 -4.23
CA ALA A 34 6.14 -1.38 -4.64
C ALA A 34 6.69 -2.44 -5.59
N LYS A 35 7.53 -2.06 -6.57
CA LYS A 35 8.18 -2.99 -7.51
C LYS A 35 9.18 -3.93 -6.83
N SER A 36 9.75 -3.55 -5.68
CA SER A 36 10.72 -4.36 -4.95
C SER A 36 10.09 -5.47 -4.08
N GLN A 37 8.76 -5.44 -3.92
CA GLN A 37 8.02 -6.29 -2.99
C GLN A 37 6.92 -7.07 -3.73
N SER A 38 6.71 -8.33 -3.39
CA SER A 38 5.57 -9.08 -3.93
C SER A 38 4.28 -8.73 -3.19
N LYS A 39 3.13 -8.88 -3.88
CA LYS A 39 1.79 -8.57 -3.35
C LYS A 39 1.60 -7.10 -2.94
N VAL A 40 2.36 -6.19 -3.55
CA VAL A 40 2.17 -4.74 -3.35
C VAL A 40 1.52 -4.14 -4.57
N VAL A 41 0.37 -3.50 -4.36
CA VAL A 41 -0.33 -2.72 -5.36
C VAL A 41 -0.03 -1.25 -5.11
N ILE A 42 0.22 -0.50 -6.17
CA ILE A 42 0.33 0.96 -6.12
C ILE A 42 -0.59 1.61 -7.16
N GLU A 43 -1.41 2.58 -6.75
CA GLU A 43 -2.24 3.36 -7.69
C GLU A 43 -2.59 4.77 -7.18
N PRO A 44 -2.79 5.75 -8.09
CA PRO A 44 -3.37 7.02 -7.71
C PRO A 44 -4.84 6.83 -7.28
N ARG A 45 -5.28 7.53 -6.23
CA ARG A 45 -6.67 7.45 -5.74
C ARG A 45 -7.21 8.80 -5.31
N ALA A 46 -8.15 9.32 -6.09
CA ALA A 46 -8.84 10.60 -5.81
C ALA A 46 -9.70 10.59 -4.53
N LYS A 47 -10.06 9.39 -4.03
CA LYS A 47 -10.83 9.22 -2.79
C LYS A 47 -9.97 9.23 -1.52
N ASN A 48 -8.65 9.39 -1.63
CA ASN A 48 -7.77 9.45 -0.47
C ASN A 48 -8.06 10.70 0.36
N ASP A 49 -8.10 10.53 1.68
CA ASP A 49 -8.24 11.62 2.64
C ASP A 49 -6.89 12.07 3.25
N SER A 50 -5.78 11.49 2.78
CA SER A 50 -4.40 11.86 3.09
C SER A 50 -3.53 11.64 1.84
N PRO A 51 -2.44 12.41 1.62
CA PRO A 51 -1.60 12.31 0.42
C PRO A 51 -1.11 10.91 0.10
N ILE A 52 -0.77 10.11 1.11
CA ILE A 52 -0.32 8.72 0.95
C ILE A 52 -1.04 7.86 1.98
N ILE A 53 -1.62 6.74 1.52
CA ILE A 53 -2.30 5.78 2.37
C ILE A 53 -1.79 4.38 2.04
N LEU A 54 -1.32 3.66 3.06
CA LEU A 54 -0.98 2.25 2.98
C LEU A 54 -2.09 1.45 3.68
N ALA A 55 -2.66 0.50 2.96
CA ALA A 55 -3.65 -0.43 3.48
C ALA A 55 -3.08 -1.86 3.50
N SER A 56 -3.38 -2.57 4.57
CA SER A 56 -3.26 -4.03 4.68
C SER A 56 -4.57 -4.57 5.25
N TRP A 57 -4.70 -5.89 5.39
CA TRP A 57 -5.93 -6.46 5.97
C TRP A 57 -6.27 -5.85 7.34
N GLY A 58 -7.41 -5.15 7.41
CA GLY A 58 -7.93 -4.52 8.62
C GLY A 58 -7.08 -3.37 9.20
N ARG A 59 -6.09 -2.85 8.48
CA ARG A 59 -5.16 -1.83 8.99
C ARG A 59 -4.84 -0.77 7.95
N LEU A 60 -4.55 0.42 8.45
CA LEU A 60 -4.31 1.60 7.63
C LEU A 60 -3.19 2.44 8.23
N LEU A 61 -2.28 2.92 7.39
CA LEU A 61 -1.33 3.98 7.72
C LEU A 61 -1.56 5.15 6.77
N LYS A 62 -1.78 6.33 7.32
CA LYS A 62 -1.93 7.58 6.58
C LYS A 62 -0.70 8.45 6.79
N LEU A 63 -0.17 9.04 5.73
CA LEU A 63 1.02 9.86 5.76
C LEU A 63 0.77 11.18 4.99
N GLU A 64 0.99 12.29 5.69
CA GLU A 64 0.93 13.65 5.11
C GLU A 64 2.14 13.97 4.22
N LYS A 65 3.25 13.27 4.42
CA LYS A 65 4.47 13.36 3.62
C LYS A 65 5.10 11.99 3.48
N PHE A 66 5.84 11.79 2.40
CA PHE A 66 6.58 10.55 2.21
C PHE A 66 7.64 10.37 3.30
N ASP A 67 7.56 9.24 3.99
CA ASP A 67 8.55 8.76 4.93
C ASP A 67 8.82 7.30 4.59
N GLU A 68 9.98 7.06 3.99
CA GLU A 68 10.41 5.73 3.55
C GLU A 68 10.47 4.73 4.72
N GLN A 69 10.93 5.16 5.90
CA GLN A 69 11.05 4.28 7.05
C GLN A 69 9.67 3.84 7.54
N SER A 70 8.74 4.79 7.69
CA SER A 70 7.35 4.49 8.07
C SER A 70 6.66 3.55 7.07
N VAL A 71 6.90 3.73 5.77
CA VAL A 71 6.41 2.84 4.70
C VAL A 71 6.97 1.43 4.86
N LEU A 72 8.28 1.29 4.99
CA LEU A 72 8.97 0.00 5.14
C LEU A 72 8.53 -0.74 6.40
N ASP A 73 8.40 -0.03 7.52
CA ASP A 73 7.99 -0.62 8.80
C ASP A 73 6.54 -1.13 8.74
N PHE A 74 5.64 -0.37 8.11
CA PHE A 74 4.27 -0.81 7.88
C PHE A 74 4.21 -2.08 7.02
N MET A 75 4.93 -2.11 5.89
CA MET A 75 4.95 -3.30 5.04
C MET A 75 5.54 -4.51 5.76
N LYS A 76 6.64 -4.33 6.50
CA LYS A 76 7.26 -5.40 7.29
C LYS A 76 6.33 -5.95 8.37
N ALA A 77 5.58 -5.07 9.05
CA ALA A 77 4.69 -5.47 10.13
C ALA A 77 3.40 -6.15 9.66
N ASN A 78 2.96 -5.91 8.42
CA ASN A 78 1.62 -6.30 7.96
C ASN A 78 1.59 -7.24 6.75
N ARG A 79 2.71 -7.46 6.07
CA ARG A 79 2.78 -8.42 4.97
C ARG A 79 2.50 -9.84 5.47
N ASN A 80 1.67 -10.59 4.74
CA ASN A 80 1.20 -11.92 5.12
C ASN A 80 0.49 -11.99 6.49
N GLN A 81 0.04 -10.85 7.04
CA GLN A 81 -0.77 -10.79 8.26
C GLN A 81 -2.25 -10.65 7.86
N SER A 82 -2.82 -11.73 7.34
CA SER A 82 -4.19 -11.79 6.83
C SER A 82 -4.83 -13.15 7.14
N PRO A 83 -6.14 -13.33 6.89
CA PRO A 83 -6.83 -14.59 7.16
C PRO A 83 -6.31 -15.75 6.30
N GLU A 84 -5.88 -15.48 5.05
CA GLU A 84 -5.40 -16.49 4.10
C GLU A 84 -4.04 -16.13 3.48
N PRO A 85 -2.94 -16.09 4.24
CA PRO A 85 -1.68 -15.52 3.77
C PRO A 85 -0.96 -16.35 2.69
N PHE A 86 -1.36 -17.62 2.53
CA PHE A 86 -0.73 -18.59 1.62
C PHE A 86 -1.59 -18.99 0.42
N ALA A 87 -2.78 -18.42 0.25
CA ALA A 87 -3.52 -18.61 -0.98
C ALA A 87 -2.81 -17.84 -2.12
N GLN A 88 -2.72 -18.50 -3.27
CA GLN A 88 -1.86 -18.15 -4.40
C GLN A 88 -2.71 -17.87 -5.64
#